data_AF-A0A846XWM1-F1
#
_entry.id   AF-A0A846XWM1-F1
#
_cell.length_a   1.000
_cell.length_b   1.000
_cell.length_c   1.000
_cell.angle_alpha   90.00
_cell.angle_beta   90.00
_cell.angle_gamma   90.00
#
_symmetry.space_group_name_H-M   'P 1'
#
loop_
_entity.id
_entity.type
_entity.pdbx_description
1 polymer ?
#
loop_
_entity_poly.entity_id
_entity_poly.type
_entity_poly.pdbx_seq_one_letter_code
_entity_poly.pdbx_strand_id
1 'polypeptide(L)'
;MDFADLAELIRAVHSVVIDMPRRLRRRHDNVIDIVAAIVEEVHPAIVRDRHGLLRTPAAAFSVTQRDQIVDVAVDHGHVTAYATFFPQSAGTAAHWAAWLAEHTRDALAERHITVLLS
;
A
#
# COMPACT_ATOMS: atom_id res chain seq x y z
N MET A 1 6.97 21.06 -5.65
CA MET A 1 7.20 19.61 -5.60
C MET A 1 5.87 18.97 -5.96
N ASP A 2 5.89 18.05 -6.92
CA ASP A 2 4.92 17.94 -8.01
C ASP A 2 3.93 16.79 -7.77
N PHE A 3 2.72 16.85 -8.34
CA PHE A 3 1.76 15.74 -8.39
C PHE A 3 2.40 14.44 -8.92
N ALA A 4 3.52 14.55 -9.61
CA ALA A 4 4.38 13.45 -10.03
C ALA A 4 4.78 12.51 -8.87
N ASP A 5 5.12 13.04 -7.68
CA ASP A 5 5.59 12.21 -6.56
C ASP A 5 4.44 11.36 -5.97
N LEU A 6 3.24 11.94 -5.92
CA LEU A 6 2.01 11.24 -5.52
C LEU A 6 1.63 10.15 -6.54
N ALA A 7 1.68 10.49 -7.83
CA ALA A 7 1.40 9.55 -8.90
C ALA A 7 2.39 8.37 -8.91
N GLU A 8 3.67 8.63 -8.63
CA GLU A 8 4.68 7.57 -8.54
C GLU A 8 4.51 6.68 -7.32
N LEU A 9 4.09 7.23 -6.18
CA LEU A 9 3.77 6.45 -4.98
C LEU A 9 2.56 5.52 -5.21
N ILE A 10 1.50 6.04 -5.84
CA ILE A 10 0.34 5.25 -6.24
C ILE A 10 0.76 4.16 -7.24
N ARG A 11 1.55 4.49 -8.26
CA ARG A 11 2.08 3.52 -9.24
C ARG A 11 2.93 2.44 -8.59
N ALA A 12 3.78 2.78 -7.62
CA ALA A 12 4.61 1.81 -6.92
C ALA A 12 3.76 0.80 -6.16
N VAL A 13 2.73 1.25 -5.44
CA VAL A 13 1.84 0.34 -4.72
C VAL A 13 1.06 -0.56 -5.68
N HIS A 14 0.55 -0.01 -6.78
CA HIS A 14 -0.09 -0.81 -7.83
C HIS A 14 0.88 -1.85 -8.44
N SER A 15 2.14 -1.49 -8.71
CA SER A 15 3.13 -2.41 -9.28
C SER A 15 3.42 -3.58 -8.33
N VAL A 16 3.58 -3.31 -7.03
CA VAL A 16 3.82 -4.35 -6.02
C VAL A 16 2.63 -5.30 -5.91
N VAL A 17 1.41 -4.77 -5.93
CA VAL A 17 0.18 -5.56 -5.89
C VAL A 17 0.05 -6.46 -7.13
N ILE A 18 0.34 -5.93 -8.33
CA ILE A 18 0.25 -6.67 -9.59
C ILE A 18 1.33 -7.74 -9.72
N ASP A 19 2.56 -7.50 -9.23
CA ASP A 19 3.67 -8.46 -9.32
C ASP A 19 3.67 -9.53 -8.21
N MET A 20 2.80 -9.39 -7.22
CA MET A 20 2.71 -10.31 -6.09
C MET A 20 2.52 -11.80 -6.47
N PRO A 21 1.69 -12.16 -7.48
CA PRO A 21 1.57 -13.55 -7.96
C PRO A 21 2.90 -14.14 -8.47
N ARG A 22 3.80 -13.32 -9.04
CA ARG A 22 5.09 -13.77 -9.59
C ARG A 22 6.15 -13.98 -8.52
N ARG A 23 6.13 -13.17 -7.45
CA ARG A 23 7.06 -13.29 -6.33
C ARG A 23 6.65 -14.42 -5.36
N LEU A 24 5.35 -14.64 -5.13
CA LEU A 24 4.87 -15.81 -4.38
C LEU A 24 5.16 -17.14 -5.11
N ARG A 25 5.07 -17.16 -6.44
CA ARG A 25 5.41 -18.32 -7.29
C ARG A 25 6.81 -18.88 -7.07
N ARG A 26 7.78 -18.04 -6.66
CA ARG A 26 9.16 -18.51 -6.43
C ARG A 26 9.38 -19.12 -5.05
N ARG A 27 8.45 -18.95 -4.11
CA ARG A 27 8.68 -19.37 -2.73
C ARG A 27 8.03 -20.70 -2.38
N HIS A 28 6.91 -21.08 -3.00
CA HIS A 28 6.16 -22.28 -2.62
C HIS A 28 5.84 -23.12 -3.88
N ASP A 29 6.71 -24.09 -4.17
CA ASP A 29 6.30 -25.28 -4.91
C ASP A 29 5.23 -26.00 -4.08
N ASN A 30 4.07 -26.23 -4.70
CA ASN A 30 2.88 -26.94 -4.23
C ASN A 30 1.70 -26.06 -3.74
N VAL A 31 0.66 -26.08 -4.59
CA VAL A 31 -0.71 -25.56 -4.44
C VAL A 31 -0.81 -24.03 -4.28
N ILE A 32 -0.85 -23.34 -5.43
CA ILE A 32 -0.98 -21.88 -5.46
C ILE A 32 -2.44 -21.48 -5.63
N ASP A 33 -3.07 -21.13 -4.53
CA ASP A 33 -4.31 -20.36 -4.53
C ASP A 33 -3.93 -18.90 -4.83
N ILE A 34 -3.74 -18.59 -6.12
CA ILE A 34 -3.34 -17.26 -6.63
C ILE A 34 -4.54 -16.33 -6.52
N VAL A 35 -4.74 -15.76 -5.33
CA VAL A 35 -5.66 -14.64 -5.16
C VAL A 35 -4.86 -13.36 -5.43
N ALA A 36 -5.10 -12.77 -6.60
CA ALA A 36 -4.56 -11.46 -6.95
C ALA A 36 -5.07 -10.43 -5.93
N ALA A 37 -4.19 -9.57 -5.44
CA ALA A 37 -4.63 -8.45 -4.63
C ALA A 37 -5.36 -7.43 -5.52
N ILE A 38 -6.45 -6.88 -5.01
CA ILE A 38 -7.27 -5.86 -5.64
C ILE A 38 -6.90 -4.52 -5.01
N VAL A 39 -6.76 -3.47 -5.82
CA VAL A 39 -6.59 -2.10 -5.33
C VAL A 39 -7.85 -1.32 -5.70
N GLU A 40 -8.50 -0.75 -4.69
CA GLU A 40 -9.71 0.06 -4.85
C GLU A 40 -9.45 1.47 -4.33
N GLU A 41 -9.77 2.48 -5.12
CA GLU A 41 -9.72 3.87 -4.63
C GLU A 41 -10.78 4.06 -3.55
N VAL A 42 -10.40 4.68 -2.44
CA VAL A 42 -11.30 4.96 -1.33
C VAL A 42 -11.27 6.44 -1.03
N HIS A 43 -12.44 7.01 -0.76
CA HIS A 43 -12.51 8.42 -0.43
C HIS A 43 -11.68 8.72 0.82
N PRO A 44 -10.73 9.68 0.81
CA PRO A 44 -9.81 9.92 1.92
C PRO A 44 -10.49 10.16 3.27
N ALA A 45 -11.68 10.77 3.28
CA ALA A 45 -12.46 10.97 4.50
C ALA A 45 -12.88 9.65 5.16
N ILE A 46 -13.16 8.60 4.38
CA ILE A 46 -13.53 7.27 4.89
C ILE A 46 -12.34 6.65 5.63
N VAL A 47 -11.13 6.71 5.06
CA VAL A 47 -9.93 6.18 5.69
C VAL A 47 -9.56 6.98 6.94
N ARG A 48 -9.72 8.30 6.91
CA ARG A 48 -9.57 9.15 8.10
C ARG A 48 -10.48 8.68 9.23
N ASP A 49 -11.77 8.55 8.97
CA ASP A 49 -12.76 8.22 9.99
C ASP A 49 -12.57 6.79 10.51
N ARG A 50 -12.28 5.84 9.62
CA ARG A 50 -12.05 4.43 9.97
C ARG A 50 -10.86 4.24 10.91
N HIS A 51 -9.78 5.00 10.71
CA HIS A 51 -8.53 4.88 11.48
C HIS A 51 -8.30 6.01 12.48
N GLY A 52 -9.29 6.88 12.68
CA GLY A 52 -9.20 7.99 13.64
C GLY A 52 -8.07 8.99 13.34
N LEU A 53 -7.78 9.24 12.06
CA LEU A 53 -6.70 10.14 11.67
C LEU A 53 -7.07 11.60 11.99
N LEU A 54 -6.11 12.37 12.49
CA LEU A 54 -6.30 13.78 12.84
C LEU A 54 -6.60 14.68 11.64
N ARG A 55 -6.20 14.26 10.43
CA ARG A 55 -6.44 14.99 9.19
C ARG A 55 -6.84 14.03 8.07
N THR A 56 -7.58 14.57 7.09
CA THR A 56 -7.89 13.85 5.86
C THR A 56 -6.62 13.67 5.03
N PRO A 57 -6.24 12.44 4.64
CA PRO A 57 -5.08 12.22 3.77
C PRO A 57 -5.31 12.82 2.38
N ALA A 58 -4.23 13.06 1.64
CA ALA A 58 -4.29 13.63 0.30
C ALA A 58 -4.88 12.64 -0.73
N ALA A 59 -4.58 11.36 -0.57
CA ALA A 59 -5.17 10.27 -1.33
C ALA A 59 -5.32 9.02 -0.44
N ALA A 60 -6.23 8.13 -0.82
CA ALA A 60 -6.39 6.86 -0.12
C ALA A 60 -6.88 5.77 -1.06
N PHE A 61 -6.50 4.54 -0.75
CA PHE A 61 -6.98 3.35 -1.44
C PHE A 61 -6.92 2.15 -0.50
N SER A 62 -7.72 1.13 -0.77
CA SER A 62 -7.67 -0.15 -0.07
C SER A 62 -7.02 -1.18 -0.96
N VAL A 63 -6.12 -1.96 -0.38
CA VAL A 63 -5.59 -3.18 -0.96
C VAL A 63 -6.31 -4.34 -0.28
N THR A 64 -6.90 -5.24 -1.07
CA THR A 64 -7.60 -6.42 -0.59
C THR A 64 -6.97 -7.68 -1.18
N GLN A 65 -6.56 -8.64 -0.34
CA GLN A 65 -6.12 -9.95 -0.77
C GLN A 65 -6.80 -11.03 0.09
N ARG A 66 -7.57 -11.91 -0.55
CA ARG A 66 -8.46 -12.85 0.15
C ARG A 66 -9.39 -12.06 1.07
N ASP A 67 -9.30 -12.28 2.38
CA ASP A 67 -10.06 -11.57 3.42
C ASP A 67 -9.21 -10.56 4.20
N GLN A 68 -7.98 -10.31 3.75
CA GLN A 68 -7.09 -9.32 4.33
C GLN A 68 -7.31 -8.00 3.61
N ILE A 69 -7.58 -6.94 4.36
CA ILE A 69 -7.75 -5.58 3.83
C ILE A 69 -6.78 -4.65 4.54
N VAL A 70 -6.03 -3.88 3.75
CA VAL A 70 -5.09 -2.85 4.19
C VAL A 70 -5.46 -1.55 3.50
N ASP A 71 -5.82 -0.55 4.28
CA ASP A 71 -5.96 0.80 3.76
C ASP A 71 -4.59 1.46 3.68
N VAL A 72 -4.35 2.14 2.58
CA VAL A 72 -3.14 2.94 2.39
C VAL A 72 -3.58 4.39 2.36
N ALA A 73 -3.18 5.15 3.37
CA ALA A 73 -3.33 6.59 3.39
C ALA A 73 -2.07 7.22 2.83
N VAL A 74 -2.22 8.08 1.83
CA VAL A 74 -1.11 8.82 1.23
C VAL A 74 -1.28 10.29 1.51
N ASP A 75 -0.22 10.91 1.97
CA ASP A 75 -0.24 12.29 2.40
C ASP A 75 1.15 12.91 2.15
N HIS A 76 1.24 14.23 2.24
CA HIS A 76 2.42 14.96 1.83
C HIS A 76 2.92 15.87 2.95
N GLY A 77 4.21 15.75 3.23
CA GLY A 77 4.95 16.71 4.03
C GLY A 77 5.34 17.91 3.19
N HIS A 78 6.14 18.79 3.78
CA HIS A 78 6.61 20.00 3.10
C HIS A 78 7.54 19.70 1.90
N VAL A 79 8.12 18.49 1.86
CA VAL A 79 9.16 18.08 0.90
C VAL A 79 9.16 16.57 0.58
N THR A 80 8.19 15.80 1.08
CA THR A 80 8.22 14.32 0.96
C THR A 80 6.80 13.76 1.03
N ALA A 81 6.42 12.92 0.07
CA ALA A 81 5.21 12.10 0.18
C ALA A 81 5.46 10.97 1.19
N TYR A 82 4.42 10.57 1.92
CA TYR A 82 4.45 9.38 2.77
C TYR A 82 3.18 8.56 2.59
N ALA A 83 3.34 7.24 2.73
CA ALA A 83 2.23 6.30 2.79
C ALA A 83 2.23 5.59 4.14
N THR A 84 1.06 5.48 4.73
CA THR A 84 0.83 4.73 5.98
C THR A 84 -0.13 3.58 5.68
N PHE A 85 0.21 2.38 6.17
CA PHE A 85 -0.51 1.14 5.88
C PHE A 85 -1.29 0.68 7.10
N PHE A 86 -2.62 0.74 7.02
CA PHE A 86 -3.52 0.41 8.10
C PHE A 86 -4.26 -0.90 7.84
N PRO A 87 -3.96 -1.98 8.58
CA PRO A 87 -4.75 -3.20 8.49
C PRO A 87 -6.17 -2.96 9.06
N GLN A 88 -7.21 -3.34 8.32
CA GLN A 88 -8.59 -3.23 8.82
C GLN A 88 -8.95 -4.33 9.82
N SER A 89 -8.23 -5.45 9.81
CA SER A 89 -8.49 -6.62 10.66
C SER A 89 -7.27 -6.92 11.55
N ALA A 90 -7.48 -7.28 12.82
CA ALA A 90 -6.37 -7.68 13.69
C ALA A 90 -5.74 -9.02 13.24
N GLY A 91 -4.44 -9.21 13.51
CA GLY A 91 -3.74 -10.48 13.28
C GLY A 91 -2.97 -10.53 11.94
N THR A 92 -3.36 -11.44 11.04
CA THR A 92 -2.61 -11.72 9.79
C THR A 92 -2.53 -10.51 8.85
N ALA A 93 -3.50 -9.58 8.92
CA ALA A 93 -3.46 -8.36 8.10
C ALA A 93 -2.35 -7.38 8.55
N ALA A 94 -1.90 -7.43 9.81
CA ALA A 94 -0.77 -6.61 10.27
C ALA A 94 0.57 -7.04 9.66
N HIS A 95 0.80 -8.36 9.54
CA HIS A 95 1.98 -8.89 8.84
C HIS A 95 1.94 -8.55 7.35
N TRP A 96 0.76 -8.57 6.76
CA TRP A 96 0.57 -8.21 5.36
C TRP A 96 0.76 -6.71 5.10
N ALA A 97 0.27 -5.84 5.99
CA ALA A 97 0.53 -4.40 5.94
C ALA A 97 2.03 -4.10 6.00
N ALA A 98 2.77 -4.76 6.90
CA ALA A 98 4.22 -4.62 7.00
C ALA A 98 4.94 -5.10 5.72
N TRP A 99 4.51 -6.23 5.15
CA TRP A 99 5.04 -6.76 3.90
C TRP A 99 4.80 -5.79 2.72
N LEU A 100 3.60 -5.23 2.62
CA LEU A 100 3.24 -4.23 1.60
C LEU A 100 4.08 -2.96 1.74
N ALA A 101 4.27 -2.47 2.97
CA ALA A 101 5.10 -1.31 3.24
C ALA A 101 6.57 -1.55 2.82
N GLU A 102 7.15 -2.69 3.19
CA GLU A 102 8.53 -3.05 2.83
C GLU A 102 8.71 -3.13 1.30
N HIS A 103 7.83 -3.85 0.61
CA HIS A 103 7.97 -4.05 -0.84
C HIS A 103 7.65 -2.78 -1.63
N THR A 104 6.77 -1.91 -1.13
CA THR A 104 6.54 -0.58 -1.70
C THR A 104 7.79 0.29 -1.57
N ARG A 105 8.50 0.20 -0.43
CA ARG A 105 9.78 0.88 -0.22
C ARG A 105 10.80 0.49 -1.27
N ASP A 106 10.96 -0.82 -1.48
CA ASP A 106 11.93 -1.36 -2.42
C ASP A 106 11.62 -0.91 -3.85
N ALA A 107 10.36 -0.96 -4.26
CA ALA A 107 9.93 -0.50 -5.58
C ALA A 107 10.16 1.00 -5.81
N LEU A 108 10.05 1.83 -4.77
CA LEU A 108 10.34 3.27 -4.85
C LEU A 108 11.85 3.55 -4.88
N ALA A 109 12.64 2.77 -4.12
CA ALA A 109 14.09 2.87 -4.10
C ALA A 109 14.70 2.50 -5.46
N GLU A 110 14.18 1.45 -6.13
CA GLU A 110 14.55 1.06 -7.51
C GLU A 110 14.29 2.19 -8.53
N ARG A 111 13.40 3.12 -8.20
CA ARG A 111 12.99 4.25 -9.05
C ARG A 111 13.61 5.58 -8.59
N HIS A 112 14.53 5.55 -7.64
CA HIS A 112 15.21 6.72 -7.03
C HIS A 112 14.27 7.75 -6.38
N ILE A 113 13.11 7.33 -5.88
CA ILE A 113 12.13 8.22 -5.24
C ILE A 113 12.25 8.07 -3.72
N THR A 114 12.38 9.19 -3.01
CA THR A 114 12.47 9.21 -1.54
C THR A 114 11.07 9.36 -0.94
N VAL A 115 10.60 8.34 -0.21
CA VAL A 115 9.29 8.31 0.47
C VAL A 115 9.45 7.75 1.88
N LEU A 116 8.75 8.33 2.85
CA LEU A 116 8.67 7.79 4.21
C LEU A 116 7.47 6.83 4.32
N LEU A 117 7.69 5.64 4.89
CA LEU A 117 6.66 4.61 5.06
C LEU A 117 6.59 4.25 6.54
N SER A 118 5.42 4.41 7.14
CA SER A 118 5.15 4.13 8.56
C SER A 118 4.10 3.05 8.75
#